data_AF-A0A6G1G3P6-F1
#
_entry.id   AF-A0A6G1G3P6-F1
#
_cell.length_a   1.000
_cell.length_b   1.000
_cell.length_c   1.000
_cell.angle_alpha   90.00
_cell.angle_beta   90.00
_cell.angle_gamma   90.00
#
_symmetry.space_group_name_H-M   'P 1'
#
loop_
_entity.id
_entity.type
_entity.pdbx_description
1 polymer ?
#
loop_
_entity_poly.entity_id
_entity_poly.type
_entity_poly.pdbx_seq_one_letter_code
_entity_poly.pdbx_strand_id
1 'polypeptide(L)'
;MADPFEVRIRFTSLLQHLDASVTSAQRAASYALKNRDMDEDLHSCILEQLERNNMNVRANILFFVEHLCDLAQRENHLDFVQMIQKDIIRIIDAVAPSDGSGATNVKLARK
;
A
#
# COMPACT_ATOMS: atom_id res chain seq x y z
N MET A 1 13.13 -12.74 14.71
CA MET A 1 11.92 -11.90 14.74
C MET A 1 12.41 -10.47 14.83
N ALA A 2 12.07 -9.64 13.84
CA ALA A 2 12.41 -8.22 13.90
C ALA A 2 11.50 -7.53 14.93
N ASP A 3 11.97 -6.43 15.53
CA ASP A 3 11.15 -5.64 16.45
C ASP A 3 9.95 -5.00 15.70
N PRO A 4 8.70 -5.17 16.15
CA PRO A 4 7.53 -4.64 15.44
C PRO A 4 7.58 -3.13 15.22
N PHE A 5 8.10 -2.37 16.18
CA PHE A 5 8.22 -0.92 16.04
C PHE A 5 9.23 -0.53 14.96
N GLU A 6 10.41 -1.16 14.92
CA GLU A 6 11.38 -0.95 13.84
C GLU A 6 10.78 -1.28 12.46
N VAL A 7 10.06 -2.39 12.37
CA VAL A 7 9.41 -2.84 11.13
C VAL A 7 8.42 -1.80 10.63
N ARG A 8 7.58 -1.29 11.53
CA ARG A 8 6.60 -0.23 11.26
C ARG A 8 7.25 1.05 10.75
N ILE A 9 8.29 1.53 11.45
CA ILE A 9 9.01 2.77 11.10
C ILE A 9 9.65 2.63 9.72
N ARG A 10 10.31 1.49 9.47
CA ARG A 10 10.97 1.23 8.19
C ARG A 10 9.96 1.09 7.06
N PHE A 11 8.86 0.37 7.26
CA PHE A 11 7.83 0.23 6.24
C PHE A 11 7.14 1.55 5.93
N THR A 12 6.81 2.34 6.95
CA THR A 12 6.27 3.70 6.79
C THR A 12 7.20 4.56 5.94
N SER A 13 8.51 4.50 6.19
CA SER A 13 9.50 5.21 5.37
C SER A 13 9.52 4.72 3.92
N LEU A 14 9.43 3.41 3.67
CA LEU A 14 9.32 2.88 2.30
C LEU A 14 8.08 3.42 1.58
N LEU A 15 6.92 3.42 2.24
CA LEU A 15 5.66 3.94 1.69
C LEU A 15 5.74 5.43 1.34
N GLN A 16 6.35 6.24 2.21
CA GLN A 16 6.52 7.69 2.00
C GLN A 16 7.43 8.04 0.82
N HIS A 17 8.37 7.15 0.49
CA HIS A 17 9.32 7.33 -0.60
C HIS A 17 8.96 6.51 -1.85
N LEU A 18 7.74 5.96 -1.93
CA LEU A 18 7.26 5.34 -3.15
C LEU A 18 7.19 6.35 -4.29
N ASP A 19 7.63 5.89 -5.46
CA ASP A 19 7.52 6.59 -6.73
C ASP A 19 6.72 5.73 -7.74
N ALA A 20 6.55 6.23 -8.96
CA ALA A 20 5.83 5.50 -10.01
C ALA A 20 6.64 4.35 -10.63
N SER A 21 7.78 3.95 -10.05
CA SER A 21 8.61 2.88 -10.57
C SER A 21 8.22 1.52 -9.99
N VAL A 22 8.25 0.49 -10.83
CA VAL A 22 8.07 -0.92 -10.43
C VAL A 22 9.06 -1.31 -9.33
N THR A 23 10.30 -0.81 -9.41
CA THR A 23 11.38 -1.15 -8.47
C THR A 23 11.09 -0.70 -7.05
N SER A 24 10.54 0.51 -6.85
CA SER A 24 10.21 1.01 -5.51
C SER A 24 9.05 0.22 -4.90
N ALA A 25 8.01 -0.04 -5.70
CA ALA A 25 6.86 -0.86 -5.31
C ALA A 25 7.26 -2.31 -4.96
N GLN A 26 8.06 -2.96 -5.81
CA GLN A 26 8.56 -4.32 -5.55
C GLN A 26 9.39 -4.40 -4.27
N ARG A 27 10.26 -3.42 -4.02
CA ARG A 27 11.07 -3.38 -2.79
C ARG A 27 10.18 -3.30 -1.54
N ALA A 28 9.16 -2.46 -1.56
CA ALA A 28 8.21 -2.34 -0.46
C ALA A 28 7.39 -3.64 -0.29
N ALA A 29 6.96 -4.28 -1.38
CA ALA A 29 6.17 -5.51 -1.34
C ALA A 29 6.98 -6.68 -0.78
N SER A 30 8.22 -6.85 -1.23
CA SER A 30 9.14 -7.84 -0.68
C SER A 30 9.45 -7.59 0.79
N TYR A 31 9.55 -6.32 1.21
CA TYR A 31 9.71 -6.00 2.63
C TYR A 31 8.47 -6.42 3.46
N ALA A 32 7.27 -6.15 2.95
CA ALA A 32 6.03 -6.55 3.63
C ALA A 32 5.92 -8.07 3.76
N LEU A 33 6.13 -8.83 2.68
CA LEU A 33 6.04 -10.29 2.71
C LEU A 33 7.12 -10.97 3.54
N LYS A 34 8.32 -10.36 3.63
CA LYS A 34 9.37 -10.82 4.53
C LYS A 34 8.96 -10.71 6.01
N ASN A 35 8.08 -9.76 6.34
CA ASN A 35 7.57 -9.47 7.68
C ASN A 35 6.06 -9.78 7.78
N ARG A 36 5.59 -10.80 7.05
CA ARG A 36 4.19 -11.19 6.95
C ARG A 36 3.54 -11.63 8.27
N ASP A 37 4.35 -11.93 9.28
CA ASP A 37 3.90 -12.15 10.66
C ASP A 37 3.33 -10.88 11.33
N MET A 38 3.51 -9.71 10.69
CA MET A 38 3.02 -8.40 11.12
C MET A 38 2.07 -7.78 10.09
N ASP A 39 1.45 -8.58 9.24
CA ASP A 39 0.56 -8.15 8.15
C ASP A 39 -0.52 -7.15 8.57
N GLU A 40 -1.17 -7.33 9.73
CA GLU A 40 -2.19 -6.41 10.25
C GLU A 40 -1.63 -4.99 10.56
N ASP A 41 -0.44 -4.90 11.16
CA ASP A 41 0.20 -3.61 11.48
C ASP A 41 0.74 -2.94 10.21
N LEU A 42 1.29 -3.74 9.28
CA LEU A 42 1.73 -3.27 7.98
C LEU A 42 0.56 -2.75 7.14
N HIS A 43 -0.58 -3.45 7.13
CA HIS A 43 -1.80 -2.97 6.47
C HIS A 43 -2.30 -1.67 7.10
N SER A 44 -2.24 -1.55 8.43
CA SER A 44 -2.55 -0.30 9.13
C SER A 44 -1.64 0.85 8.68
N CYS A 45 -0.34 0.59 8.46
CA CYS A 45 0.57 1.58 7.89
C CYS A 45 0.16 2.05 6.50
N ILE A 46 -0.33 1.15 5.63
CA ILE A 46 -0.80 1.50 4.27
C ILE A 46 -1.95 2.49 4.38
N LEU A 47 -2.96 2.19 5.19
CA LEU A 47 -4.13 3.04 5.37
C LEU A 47 -3.76 4.39 5.98
N GLU A 48 -2.88 4.41 6.98
CA GLU A 48 -2.39 5.66 7.58
C GLU A 48 -1.65 6.54 6.56
N GLN A 49 -0.79 5.94 5.72
CA GLN A 49 -0.07 6.71 4.70
C GLN A 49 -1.00 7.21 3.59
N LEU A 50 -2.06 6.46 3.26
CA LEU A 50 -3.12 6.94 2.38
C LEU A 50 -3.87 8.14 2.96
N GLU A 51 -4.06 8.22 4.27
CA GLU A 51 -4.77 9.34 4.91
C GLU A 51 -3.91 10.58 5.13
N ARG A 52 -2.61 10.41 5.40
CA ARG A 52 -1.72 11.49 5.87
C ARG A 52 -0.86 12.14 4.80
N ASN A 53 -0.79 11.57 3.59
CA ASN A 53 0.07 12.08 2.52
C ASN A 53 -0.70 12.79 1.40
N ASN A 54 0.03 13.44 0.50
CA ASN A 54 -0.52 14.11 -0.68
C ASN A 54 -0.97 13.13 -1.77
N MET A 55 -1.73 13.62 -2.75
CA MET A 55 -2.34 12.78 -3.81
C MET A 55 -1.36 12.00 -4.67
N ASN A 56 -0.13 12.50 -4.83
CA ASN A 56 0.91 11.81 -5.59
C ASN A 56 1.42 10.56 -4.83
N VAL A 57 1.71 10.72 -3.54
CA VAL A 57 2.10 9.59 -2.69
C VAL A 57 0.96 8.59 -2.60
N ARG A 58 -0.30 9.04 -2.45
CA ARG A 58 -1.47 8.16 -2.43
C ARG A 58 -1.61 7.35 -3.73
N ALA A 59 -1.37 7.95 -4.89
CA ALA A 59 -1.37 7.25 -6.17
C ALA A 59 -0.24 6.20 -6.24
N ASN A 60 0.96 6.53 -5.78
CA ASN A 60 2.07 5.56 -5.74
C ASN A 60 1.79 4.41 -4.76
N ILE A 61 1.10 4.66 -3.64
CA ILE A 61 0.66 3.61 -2.72
C ILE A 61 -0.37 2.70 -3.41
N LEU A 62 -1.33 3.24 -4.16
CA LEU A 62 -2.28 2.42 -4.92
C LEU A 62 -1.56 1.51 -5.93
N PHE A 63 -0.59 2.06 -6.66
CA PHE A 63 0.26 1.28 -7.57
C PHE A 63 1.04 0.18 -6.83
N PHE A 64 1.57 0.48 -5.64
CA PHE A 64 2.21 -0.49 -4.78
C PHE A 64 1.26 -1.59 -4.30
N VAL A 65 0.01 -1.27 -3.94
CA VAL A 65 -0.99 -2.24 -3.46
C VAL A 65 -1.27 -3.31 -4.52
N GLU A 66 -1.33 -2.94 -5.81
CA GLU A 66 -1.41 -3.90 -6.93
C GLU A 66 -0.23 -4.90 -6.88
N HIS A 67 1.00 -4.39 -6.77
CA HIS A 67 2.20 -5.22 -6.69
C HIS A 67 2.28 -6.09 -5.43
N LEU A 68 1.81 -5.58 -4.29
CA LEU A 68 1.72 -6.35 -3.05
C LEU A 68 0.77 -7.52 -3.22
N CYS A 69 -0.43 -7.29 -3.76
CA CYS A 69 -1.42 -8.33 -3.98
C CYS A 69 -0.91 -9.41 -4.95
N ASP A 70 -0.30 -9.01 -6.07
CA ASP A 70 0.28 -9.94 -7.04
C ASP A 70 1.33 -10.86 -6.40
N LEU A 71 2.24 -10.29 -5.60
CA LEU A 71 3.31 -11.05 -4.98
C LEU A 71 2.78 -11.92 -3.83
N ALA A 72 1.84 -11.40 -3.04
CA ALA A 72 1.17 -12.11 -1.96
C ALA A 72 0.42 -13.36 -2.47
N GLN A 73 -0.26 -13.24 -3.62
CA GLN A 73 -0.91 -14.37 -4.30
C GLN A 73 0.11 -15.42 -4.75
N ARG A 74 1.24 -15.00 -5.34
CA ARG A 74 2.31 -15.91 -5.78
C ARG A 74 2.96 -16.66 -4.62
N GLU A 75 3.09 -16.02 -3.46
CA GLU A 75 3.66 -16.61 -2.24
C GLU A 75 2.62 -17.32 -1.35
N ASN A 76 1.36 -17.38 -1.79
CA ASN A 76 0.25 -18.00 -1.06
C ASN A 76 0.05 -17.44 0.36
N HIS A 77 0.25 -16.13 0.53
CA HIS A 77 -0.06 -15.41 1.77
C HIS A 77 -1.18 -14.41 1.48
N LEU A 78 -2.41 -14.88 1.64
CA LEU A 78 -3.61 -14.18 1.15
C LEU A 78 -4.14 -13.11 2.11
N ASP A 79 -3.59 -13.00 3.32
CA ASP A 79 -4.09 -12.08 4.36
C ASP A 79 -4.01 -10.61 3.89
N PHE A 80 -2.91 -10.20 3.26
CA PHE A 80 -2.83 -8.88 2.61
C PHE A 80 -3.92 -8.69 1.54
N VAL A 81 -4.19 -9.69 0.72
CA VAL A 81 -5.22 -9.61 -0.34
C VAL A 81 -6.61 -9.44 0.27
N GLN A 82 -6.91 -10.19 1.33
CA GLN A 82 -8.21 -10.13 2.01
C GLN A 82 -8.42 -8.78 2.71
N MET A 83 -7.39 -8.26 3.39
CA MET A 83 -7.45 -6.95 4.04
C MET A 83 -7.62 -5.81 3.03
N ILE A 84 -6.85 -5.84 1.93
CA ILE A 84 -7.00 -4.87 0.83
C ILE A 84 -8.40 -4.96 0.21
N GLN A 85 -8.91 -6.16 -0.04
CA GLN A 85 -10.25 -6.35 -0.60
C GLN A 85 -11.34 -5.77 0.32
N LYS A 86 -11.22 -5.98 1.63
CA LYS A 86 -12.15 -5.43 2.63
C LYS A 86 -12.13 -3.90 2.64
N ASP A 87 -10.96 -3.29 2.51
CA ASP A 87 -10.77 -1.84 2.57
C ASP A 87 -10.69 -1.15 1.20
N ILE A 88 -10.98 -1.85 0.10
CA ILE A 88 -10.75 -1.33 -1.26
C ILE A 88 -11.48 -0.02 -1.52
N ILE A 89 -12.72 0.11 -1.04
CA ILE A 89 -13.50 1.35 -1.18
C ILE A 89 -12.82 2.51 -0.45
N ARG A 90 -12.33 2.29 0.78
CA ARG A 90 -11.58 3.29 1.55
C ARG A 90 -10.28 3.69 0.84
N ILE A 91 -9.57 2.73 0.24
CA ILE A 91 -8.35 2.99 -0.53
C ILE A 91 -8.66 3.86 -1.75
N ILE A 92 -9.70 3.51 -2.51
CA ILE A 92 -10.12 4.26 -3.70
C ILE A 92 -10.58 5.68 -3.32
N ASP A 93 -11.39 5.82 -2.27
CA ASP A 93 -11.85 7.13 -1.78
C ASP A 93 -10.68 8.00 -1.31
N ALA A 94 -9.63 7.41 -0.72
CA ALA A 94 -8.43 8.16 -0.34
C ALA A 94 -7.64 8.66 -1.56
N VAL A 95 -7.61 7.89 -2.66
CA VAL A 95 -6.80 8.17 -3.85
C VAL A 95 -7.53 9.04 -4.87
N ALA A 96 -8.84 8.87 -5.00
CA ALA A 96 -9.71 9.59 -5.92
C ALA A 96 -11.01 10.06 -5.22
N PRO A 97 -10.94 11.01 -4.26
CA PRO A 97 -12.11 11.49 -3.54
C PRO A 97 -13.10 12.20 -4.47
N SER A 98 -14.38 12.21 -4.08
CA SER A 98 -15.47 12.81 -4.85
C SER A 98 -15.41 14.33 -4.97
N ASP A 99 -14.55 15.00 -4.18
CA ASP A 99 -14.33 16.45 -4.24
C ASP A 99 -13.47 16.89 -5.44
N GLY A 100 -12.97 15.94 -6.23
CA GLY A 100 -12.18 16.20 -7.45
C GLY A 100 -10.68 16.39 -7.20
N SER A 101 -10.22 16.40 -5.94
CA SER A 101 -8.79 16.52 -5.61
C SER A 101 -7.93 15.39 -6.19
N GLY A 102 -8.53 14.23 -6.46
CA GLY A 102 -7.88 13.06 -7.07
C GLY A 102 -8.29 12.78 -8.50
N ALA A 103 -8.82 13.77 -9.24
CA ALA A 103 -9.30 13.57 -10.61
C ALA A 103 -8.24 12.94 -11.56
N THR A 104 -6.96 13.25 -11.37
CA THR A 104 -5.84 12.65 -12.13
C THR A 104 -5.65 11.16 -11.83
N ASN A 105 -5.99 10.74 -10.61
CA ASN A 105 -5.80 9.37 -10.14
C ASN A 105 -6.95 8.45 -10.54
N VAL A 106 -8.09 8.99 -10.99
CA VAL A 106 -9.26 8.20 -11.41
C VAL A 106 -8.91 7.16 -12.46
N LYS A 107 -7.99 7.46 -13.39
CA LYS A 107 -7.55 6.48 -14.40
C LYS A 107 -6.78 5.33 -13.77
N LEU A 108 -5.94 5.61 -12.77
CA LEU A 108 -5.18 4.60 -12.05
C LEU A 108 -6.12 3.72 -11.19
N ALA A 109 -7.07 4.35 -10.51
CA ALA A 109 -8.06 3.69 -9.64
C ALA A 109 -9.03 2.74 -10.38
N ARG A 110 -9.14 2.84 -11.71
CA ARG A 110 -10.02 2.00 -12.55
C ARG A 110 -9.34 0.76 -13.13
N LYS A 111 -8.01 0.68 -13.02
CA LYS A 111 -7.22 -0.43 -13.55
C LYS A 111 -7.38 -1.64 -12.64
#